data_AF-X1KLG1-F1
#
_entry.id   AF-X1KLG1-F1
#
_cell.length_a   1.000
_cell.length_b   1.000
_cell.length_c   1.000
_cell.angle_alpha   90.00
_cell.angle_beta   90.00
_cell.angle_gamma   90.00
#
_symmetry.space_group_name_H-M   'P 1'
#
loop_
_entity.id
_entity.type
_entity.pdbx_description
1 polymer ?
#
loop_
_entity_poly.entity_id
_entity_poly.type
_entity_poly.pdbx_seq_one_letter_code
_entity_poly.pdbx_strand_id
1 'polypeptide(L)' 'MFDRILNRMREKIRKRQYIMTYHARREMHHDDLTIYDIERVILTGKI' A
#
# COMPACT_ATOMS: atom_id res chain seq x y z
N MET A 1 -1.31 2.23 18.56
CA MET A 1 -2.72 2.66 18.75
C MET A 1 -3.66 2.10 17.67
N PHE A 2 -3.20 1.79 16.46
CA PHE A 2 -4.02 1.14 15.41
C PHE A 2 -3.42 -0.19 14.89
N ASP A 3 -2.64 -0.88 15.70
CA ASP A 3 -1.89 -2.09 15.31
C ASP A 3 -2.80 -3.19 14.74
N ARG A 4 -4.02 -3.32 15.26
CA ARG A 4 -5.04 -4.23 14.74
C ARG A 4 -5.46 -3.89 13.30
N ILE A 5 -5.66 -2.61 13.00
CA ILE A 5 -6.07 -2.15 11.66
C ILE A 5 -4.88 -2.29 10.69
N LEU A 6 -3.69 -1.90 11.12
CA LEU A 6 -2.47 -2.01 10.33
C LEU A 6 -2.19 -3.47 9.96
N ASN A 7 -2.34 -4.41 10.89
CA ASN A 7 -2.18 -5.84 10.59
C ASN A 7 -3.24 -6.33 9.59
N ARG A 8 -4.49 -5.88 9.69
CA ARG A 8 -5.54 -6.21 8.71
C ARG A 8 -5.21 -5.67 7.31
N MET A 9 -4.65 -4.46 7.21
CA MET A 9 -4.20 -3.89 5.94
C MET A 9 -3.03 -4.70 5.35
N ARG A 10 -2.03 -5.03 6.17
CA ARG A 10 -0.89 -5.87 5.77
C ARG A 10 -1.32 -7.25 5.27
N GLU A 11 -2.28 -7.88 5.93
CA GLU A 11 -2.85 -9.15 5.47
C GLU A 11 -3.55 -9.02 4.11
N LYS A 12 -4.33 -7.96 3.91
CA LYS A 12 -4.99 -7.70 2.62
C LYS A 12 -3.98 -7.51 1.50
N ILE A 13 -2.90 -6.77 1.75
CA ILE A 13 -1.81 -6.58 0.76
C ILE A 13 -1.15 -7.91 0.43
N ARG A 14 -0.74 -8.70 1.43
CA ARG A 14 -0.10 -10.01 1.22
C ARG A 14 -0.97 -10.99 0.43
N LYS A 15 -2.28 -10.96 0.64
CA LYS A 15 -3.25 -11.80 -0.08
C LYS A 15 -3.74 -11.18 -1.40
N ARG A 16 -3.23 -10.02 -1.80
CA ARG A 16 -3.70 -9.23 -2.96
C ARG A 16 -5.22 -8.94 -2.91
N GLN A 17 -5.76 -8.77 -1.70
CA GLN A 17 -7.16 -8.47 -1.40
C GLN A 17 -7.41 -6.97 -1.27
N TYR A 18 -6.90 -6.21 -2.23
CA TYR A 18 -7.13 -4.77 -2.34
C TYR A 18 -7.14 -4.38 -3.82
N ILE A 19 -7.71 -3.21 -4.13
CA ILE A 19 -7.73 -2.66 -5.48
C ILE A 19 -7.06 -1.30 -5.44
N MET A 20 -6.19 -1.04 -6.41
CA MET A 20 -5.65 0.28 -6.67
C MET A 20 -6.47 0.96 -7.75
N THR A 21 -7.04 2.13 -7.45
CA THR A 21 -7.82 2.87 -8.44
C THR A 21 -6.91 3.43 -9.53
N TYR A 22 -7.47 3.70 -10.71
CA TYR A 22 -6.73 4.30 -11.80
C TYR A 22 -6.14 5.67 -11.41
N HIS A 23 -6.92 6.50 -10.71
CA HIS A 23 -6.48 7.79 -10.20
C HIS A 23 -5.28 7.64 -9.26
N ALA A 24 -5.36 6.77 -8.25
CA ALA A 24 -4.24 6.54 -7.34
C ALA A 24 -2.98 6.04 -8.08
N ARG A 25 -3.13 5.18 -9.09
CA ARG A 25 -2.00 4.75 -9.93
C ARG A 25 -1.36 5.90 -10.73
N ARG A 26 -2.18 6.83 -11.24
CA ARG A 26 -1.68 8.01 -11.95
C ARG A 26 -0.94 8.97 -11.03
N GLU A 27 -1.48 9.25 -9.85
CA GLU A 27 -0.82 10.11 -8.86
C GLU A 27 0.51 9.51 -8.42
N MET A 28 0.56 8.21 -8.09
CA MET A 28 1.82 7.55 -7.73
C MET A 28 2.88 7.68 -8.84
N HIS A 29 2.49 7.45 -10.09
CA HIS A 29 3.42 7.54 -11.22
C HIS A 29 3.92 8.98 -11.44
N HIS A 30 3.15 10.01 -11.06
CA HIS A 30 3.61 11.39 -11.14
C HIS A 30 4.77 11.66 -10.17
N ASP A 31 4.83 10.93 -9.07
CA ASP A 31 5.89 11.02 -8.05
C ASP A 31 6.98 9.94 -8.24
N ASP A 32 7.07 9.33 -9.42
CA ASP A 32 7.97 8.19 -9.73
C ASP A 32 7.80 6.97 -8.78
N LEU A 33 6.62 6.83 -8.17
CA LEU A 33 6.28 5.73 -7.29
C LEU A 33 5.56 4.61 -8.03
N THR A 34 5.87 3.39 -7.64
CA THR A 34 5.15 2.19 -8.07
C THR A 34 4.26 1.65 -6.95
N ILE A 35 3.39 0.71 -7.31
CA ILE A 35 2.57 -0.01 -6.31
C ILE A 35 3.44 -0.73 -5.26
N TYR A 36 4.65 -1.15 -5.63
CA TYR A 36 5.56 -1.87 -4.74
C TYR A 36 6.12 -0.97 -3.64
N ASP A 37 6.34 0.31 -3.92
CA ASP A 37 6.82 1.28 -2.94
C ASP A 37 5.77 1.48 -1.84
N ILE A 38 4.50 1.61 -2.23
CA ILE A 38 3.38 1.72 -1.29
C ILE A 38 3.20 0.45 -0.47
N GLU A 39 3.22 -0.73 -1.11
CA GLU A 39 3.14 -2.01 -0.40
C GLU A 39 4.28 -2.16 0.61
N ARG A 40 5.51 -1.78 0.22
CA ARG A 40 6.69 -1.81 1.08
C ARG A 40 6.52 -0.92 2.30
N VAL A 41 6.04 0.32 2.14
CA VAL A 41 5.81 1.25 3.25
C VAL A 41 4.78 0.69 4.23
N ILE A 42 3.67 0.13 3.75
CA ILE A 42 2.62 -0.41 4.62
C ILE A 42 3.09 -1.69 5.34
N LEU A 43 3.86 -2.55 4.65
CA LEU A 43 4.38 -3.79 5.22
C LEU A 43 5.51 -3.56 6.23
N THR A 44 6.41 -2.62 5.96
CA THR A 44 7.64 -2.42 6.75
C THR A 44 7.59 -1.23 7.70
N GLY A 45 6.73 -0.25 7.43
CA GLY A 45 6.71 1.04 8.15
C GLY A 45 7.90 1.94 7.83
N LYS A 46 8.66 1.65 6.76
CA LYS A 46 9.82 2.44 6.33
C LYS A 46 9.52 3.12 5.00
N ILE A 47 9.89 4.40 4.91
CA ILE A 47 9.89 5.21 3.68
C ILE A 47 11.26 5.01 3.05
#